data_AF-A0A225UK34-F1
#
_entry.id   AF-A0A225UK34-F1
#
_cell.length_a   1.000
_cell.length_b   1.000
_cell.length_c   1.000
_cell.angle_alpha   90.00
_cell.angle_beta   90.00
_cell.angle_gamma   90.00
#
_symmetry.space_group_name_H-M   'P 1'
#
loop_
_entity.id
_entity.type
_entity.pdbx_description
1 polymer ?
#
loop_
_entity_poly.entity_id
_entity_poly.type
_entity_poly.pdbx_seq_one_letter_code
_entity_poly.pdbx_strand_id
1 'polypeptide(L)'
;MLRNFVIALAMIPTLLSAFNTSSSHKLNGWYPCTEYTFDDAGSTTGELAQCAVYSAPLCYPGICETPEDVNPMVDIFVKRLPATTGDSDNSSNVWLLDGGPGVPSTTSKFC
;
A
#
# COMPACT_ATOMS: atom_id res chain seq x y z
N MET A 1 -28.25 -42.43 -50.55
CA MET A 1 -27.00 -41.66 -50.36
C MET A 1 -27.26 -40.64 -49.26
N LEU A 2 -26.89 -40.96 -48.02
CA LEU A 2 -27.10 -40.08 -46.87
C LEU A 2 -25.81 -39.28 -46.66
N ARG A 3 -25.88 -37.96 -46.85
CA ARG A 3 -24.72 -37.05 -46.82
C ARG A 3 -24.44 -36.67 -45.37
N ASN A 4 -23.43 -37.31 -44.77
CA ASN A 4 -22.96 -36.96 -43.42
C ASN A 4 -22.47 -35.51 -43.39
N PHE A 5 -23.18 -34.65 -42.68
CA PHE A 5 -22.71 -33.31 -42.33
C PHE A 5 -21.89 -33.42 -41.02
N VAL A 6 -20.58 -33.27 -41.13
CA VAL A 6 -19.68 -33.16 -39.98
C VAL A 6 -19.74 -31.70 -39.51
N ILE A 7 -20.31 -31.45 -38.34
CA ILE A 7 -20.32 -30.14 -37.70
C ILE A 7 -19.05 -30.03 -36.86
N ALA A 8 -18.10 -29.22 -37.33
CA ALA A 8 -16.90 -28.90 -36.57
C ALA A 8 -17.23 -27.84 -35.50
N LEU A 9 -17.19 -28.20 -34.22
CA LEU A 9 -17.22 -27.22 -33.13
C LEU A 9 -15.83 -26.57 -33.02
N ALA A 10 -15.74 -25.28 -33.35
CA ALA A 10 -14.56 -24.48 -33.07
C ALA A 10 -14.53 -24.15 -31.57
N MET A 11 -13.64 -24.79 -30.83
CA MET A 11 -13.29 -24.40 -29.46
C MET A 11 -12.51 -23.09 -29.53
N ILE A 12 -13.11 -21.99 -29.06
CA ILE A 12 -12.41 -20.71 -28.89
C ILE A 12 -11.68 -20.79 -27.54
N PRO A 13 -10.33 -20.85 -27.50
CA PRO A 13 -9.62 -20.76 -26.24
C PRO A 13 -9.74 -19.32 -25.73
N THR A 14 -10.60 -19.10 -24.73
CA THR A 14 -10.55 -17.88 -23.93
C THR A 14 -9.22 -17.85 -23.18
N LEU A 15 -8.29 -17.03 -23.67
CA LEU A 15 -7.06 -16.70 -22.96
C LEU A 15 -7.43 -15.97 -21.67
N LEU A 16 -7.39 -16.68 -20.54
CA LEU A 16 -7.36 -16.05 -19.23
C LEU A 16 -5.98 -15.41 -19.07
N SER A 17 -5.87 -14.11 -19.34
CA SER A 17 -4.68 -13.33 -19.01
C SER A 17 -4.52 -13.34 -17.49
N ALA A 18 -3.60 -14.17 -16.98
CA ALA A 18 -3.18 -14.08 -15.60
C ALA A 18 -2.41 -12.77 -15.42
N PHE A 19 -3.01 -11.79 -14.72
CA PHE A 19 -2.30 -10.58 -14.32
C PHE A 19 -1.29 -10.95 -13.23
N ASN A 20 -0.04 -11.20 -13.62
CA ASN A 20 1.06 -11.20 -12.67
C ASN A 20 1.32 -9.75 -12.25
N THR A 21 0.59 -9.27 -11.25
CA THR A 21 1.01 -8.08 -10.50
C THR A 21 2.26 -8.47 -9.74
N SER A 22 3.41 -8.24 -10.39
CA SER A 22 4.69 -8.19 -9.70
C SER A 22 4.61 -6.99 -8.75
N SER A 23 4.44 -7.26 -7.46
CA SER A 23 4.46 -6.24 -6.40
C SER A 23 5.90 -5.73 -6.24
N SER A 24 6.39 -5.00 -7.23
CA SER A 24 7.55 -4.12 -7.08
C SER A 24 7.24 -3.19 -5.91
N HIS A 25 8.15 -3.17 -4.92
CA HIS A 25 7.99 -2.54 -3.61
C HIS A 25 7.18 -1.24 -3.67
N LYS A 26 5.92 -1.29 -3.22
CA LYS A 26 5.00 -0.16 -3.13
C LYS A 26 5.42 0.90 -2.10
N LEU A 27 6.40 0.56 -1.25
CA LEU A 27 6.95 1.44 -0.24
C LEU A 27 8.23 2.11 -0.77
N ASN A 28 8.34 3.43 -0.64
CA ASN A 28 9.49 4.21 -1.09
C ASN A 28 10.75 4.08 -0.22
N GLY A 29 10.74 3.19 0.79
CA GLY A 29 11.81 3.02 1.76
C GLY A 29 11.63 3.90 3.00
N TRP A 30 12.28 3.48 4.10
CA TRP A 30 12.21 4.19 5.37
C TRP A 30 13.26 5.29 5.43
N TYR A 31 12.84 6.50 5.79
CA TYR A 31 13.71 7.66 6.02
C TYR A 31 13.46 8.26 7.41
N PRO A 32 14.48 8.86 8.06
CA PRO A 32 14.29 9.48 9.37
C PRO A 32 13.30 10.63 9.30
N CYS A 33 12.51 10.80 10.36
CA CYS A 33 11.56 11.91 10.50
C CYS A 33 11.37 12.29 11.97
N THR A 34 10.68 13.40 12.23
CA THR A 34 10.48 13.88 13.60
C THR A 34 9.55 12.95 14.40
N GLU A 35 9.88 12.73 15.67
CA GLU A 35 9.01 11.99 16.59
C GLU A 35 7.75 12.80 16.96
N TYR A 36 7.79 14.13 16.88
CA TYR A 36 6.61 14.95 17.17
C TYR A 36 6.23 15.81 15.96
N THR A 37 4.93 15.88 15.68
CA THR A 37 4.36 16.66 14.57
C THR A 37 4.20 18.14 14.95
N PHE A 38 4.14 18.45 16.25
CA PHE A 38 4.04 19.81 16.78
C PHE A 38 4.93 19.96 18.01
N ASP A 39 6.12 20.53 17.89
CA ASP A 39 6.85 21.04 19.06
C ASP A 39 7.71 22.26 18.67
N ASP A 40 7.31 23.43 19.19
CA ASP A 40 8.14 24.63 19.36
C ASP A 40 9.26 24.42 20.41
N ALA A 41 9.33 23.24 21.01
CA ALA A 41 10.38 22.85 21.93
C ALA A 41 11.46 22.10 21.15
N GLY A 42 12.50 22.83 20.73
CA GLY A 42 13.71 22.23 20.20
C GLY A 42 14.21 21.14 21.13
N SER A 43 14.10 19.89 20.71
CA SER A 43 14.72 18.76 21.38
C SER A 43 15.46 17.92 20.36
N THR A 44 16.71 18.31 20.19
CA THR A 44 17.79 17.57 19.56
C THR A 44 18.21 16.43 20.50
N THR A 45 17.68 15.22 20.32
CA THR A 45 18.39 13.95 20.62
C THR A 45 17.61 12.75 20.06
N GLY A 46 18.04 12.25 18.89
CA GLY A 46 17.67 10.93 18.38
C GLY A 46 16.38 10.90 17.55
N GLU A 47 16.51 10.96 16.23
CA GLU A 47 15.43 10.63 15.29
C GLU A 47 15.07 9.14 15.43
N LEU A 48 14.23 8.78 16.40
CA LEU A 48 13.75 7.41 16.59
C LEU A 48 12.64 7.04 15.60
N ALA A 49 11.98 8.04 15.01
CA ALA A 49 10.90 7.80 14.06
C ALA A 49 11.43 7.62 12.63
N GLN A 50 10.79 6.70 11.91
CA GLN A 50 11.01 6.49 10.49
C GLN A 50 9.69 6.65 9.75
N CYS A 51 9.74 7.35 8.61
CA CYS A 51 8.60 7.62 7.77
C CYS A 51 8.78 6.94 6.41
N ALA A 52 7.66 6.65 5.75
CA ALA A 52 7.61 6.13 4.41
C ALA A 52 6.27 6.46 3.74
N VAL A 53 6.23 6.35 2.42
CA VAL A 53 5.03 6.46 1.61
C VAL A 53 4.80 5.12 0.92
N TYR A 54 3.62 4.56 1.14
CA TYR A 54 3.13 3.38 0.45
C TYR A 54 2.15 3.81 -0.64
N SER A 55 2.45 3.48 -1.90
CA SER A 55 1.56 3.75 -3.02
C SER A 55 0.62 2.57 -3.24
N ALA A 56 -0.67 2.80 -3.06
CA ALA A 56 -1.73 1.80 -3.17
C ALA A 56 -2.62 2.09 -4.39
N PRO A 57 -3.21 1.07 -5.04
CA PRO A 57 -4.18 1.34 -6.09
C PRO A 57 -5.44 2.01 -5.50
N LEU A 58 -5.96 3.02 -6.19
CA LEU A 58 -7.25 3.63 -5.87
C LEU A 58 -8.39 2.63 -6.08
N CYS A 59 -8.29 1.83 -7.14
CA CYS A 59 -9.20 0.75 -7.47
C CYS A 59 -8.47 -0.59 -7.52
N TYR A 60 -8.90 -1.55 -6.69
CA TYR A 60 -8.40 -2.92 -6.79
C TYR A 60 -9.07 -3.66 -7.96
N PRO A 61 -8.32 -4.52 -8.68
CA PRO A 61 -8.87 -5.29 -9.81
C PRO A 61 -10.12 -6.09 -9.41
N GLY A 62 -11.17 -5.99 -10.22
CA GLY A 62 -12.45 -6.68 -9.99
C GLY A 62 -13.42 -5.96 -9.06
N ILE A 63 -13.05 -4.80 -8.47
CA ILE A 63 -13.94 -3.99 -7.62
C ILE A 63 -14.39 -2.73 -8.37
N CYS A 64 -13.45 -1.99 -8.96
CA CYS A 64 -13.73 -0.79 -9.75
C CYS A 64 -12.63 -0.54 -10.80
N GLU A 65 -12.90 0.39 -11.70
CA GLU A 65 -11.94 0.93 -12.65
C GLU A 65 -11.66 2.40 -12.31
N THR A 66 -10.38 2.80 -12.34
CA THR A 66 -10.03 4.22 -12.23
C THR A 66 -10.26 4.89 -13.58
N PRO A 67 -10.97 6.04 -13.64
CA PRO A 67 -11.10 6.82 -14.86
C PRO A 67 -9.74 7.20 -15.49
N GLU A 68 -9.69 7.32 -16.81
CA GLU A 68 -8.43 7.61 -17.55
C GLU A 68 -7.77 8.93 -17.14
N ASP A 69 -8.55 9.90 -16.65
CA ASP A 69 -8.11 11.23 -16.23
C ASP A 69 -7.74 11.33 -14.75
N VAL A 70 -7.82 10.23 -13.99
CA VAL A 70 -7.56 10.18 -12.55
C VAL A 70 -6.30 9.35 -12.26
N ASN A 71 -5.51 9.77 -11.28
CA ASN A 71 -4.36 8.98 -10.82
C ASN A 71 -4.87 7.63 -10.25
N PRO A 72 -4.43 6.47 -10.79
CA PRO A 72 -4.84 5.16 -10.31
C PRO A 72 -4.20 4.76 -8.99
N MET A 73 -3.33 5.59 -8.42
CA MET A 73 -2.65 5.35 -7.15
C MET A 73 -2.99 6.42 -6.11
N VAL A 74 -3.02 6.01 -4.86
CA VAL A 74 -3.10 6.86 -3.68
C VAL A 74 -1.86 6.65 -2.82
N ASP A 75 -1.27 7.76 -2.38
CA ASP A 75 -0.11 7.75 -1.50
C ASP A 75 -0.56 7.73 -0.04
N ILE A 76 -0.09 6.72 0.68
CA ILE A 76 -0.39 6.50 2.10
C ILE A 76 0.88 6.78 2.89
N PHE A 77 0.87 7.86 3.65
CA PHE A 77 1.96 8.20 4.57
C PHE A 77 1.89 7.33 5.83
N VAL A 78 3.03 6.76 6.21
CA VAL A 78 3.18 5.98 7.44
C VAL A 78 4.38 6.47 8.23
N LYS A 79 4.26 6.42 9.56
CA LYS A 79 5.32 6.69 10.52
C LYS A 79 5.44 5.49 11.45
N ARG A 80 6.66 5.07 11.76
CA ARG A 80 6.93 3.98 12.71
C ARG A 80 7.99 4.40 13.72
N LEU A 81 7.91 3.79 14.89
CA LEU A 81 8.95 3.79 15.92
C LEU A 81 9.52 2.36 15.96
N PRO A 82 10.75 2.12 15.47
CA PRO A 82 11.36 0.79 15.52
C PRO A 82 11.52 0.30 16.96
N ALA A 83 11.43 -1.02 17.16
CA ALA A 83 11.69 -1.62 18.46
C ALA A 83 13.12 -1.29 18.93
N THR A 84 13.24 -0.83 20.17
CA THR A 84 14.53 -0.46 20.79
C THR A 84 15.23 -1.65 21.46
N THR A 85 14.52 -2.77 21.62
CA THR A 85 15.04 -4.00 22.21
C THR A 85 14.98 -5.14 21.19
N GLY A 86 16.08 -5.89 21.08
CA GLY A 86 16.19 -6.99 20.11
C GLY A 86 16.44 -6.51 18.68
N ASP A 87 16.05 -7.35 17.72
CA ASP A 87 16.16 -7.06 16.28
C ASP A 87 14.92 -6.31 15.78
N SER A 88 15.09 -5.04 15.41
CA SER A 88 14.00 -4.19 14.96
C SER A 88 13.36 -4.65 13.65
N ASP A 89 14.11 -5.36 12.78
CA ASP A 89 13.61 -5.78 11.47
C ASP A 89 12.72 -7.03 11.56
N ASN A 90 12.88 -7.81 12.63
CA ASN A 90 12.12 -9.04 12.88
C ASN A 90 11.11 -8.93 14.02
N SER A 91 10.99 -7.75 14.64
CA SER A 91 10.03 -7.50 15.71
C SER A 91 8.60 -7.35 15.19
N SER A 92 7.62 -7.76 15.99
CA SER A 92 6.20 -7.59 15.66
C SER A 92 5.81 -6.11 15.60
N ASN A 93 5.00 -5.74 14.61
CA ASN A 93 4.48 -4.38 14.45
C ASN A 93 3.14 -4.23 15.18
N VAL A 94 2.96 -3.11 15.87
CA VAL A 94 1.65 -2.66 16.38
C VAL A 94 1.19 -1.48 15.54
N TRP A 95 -0.02 -1.58 14.98
CA TRP A 95 -0.61 -0.52 14.18
C TRP A 95 -1.59 0.30 15.02
N LEU A 96 -1.35 1.61 15.06
CA LEU A 96 -2.26 2.57 15.66
C LEU A 96 -2.94 3.38 14.56
N LEU A 97 -4.27 3.34 14.55
CA LEU A 97 -5.12 4.15 13.70
C LEU A 97 -6.01 5.00 14.61
N ASP A 98 -5.52 6.20 14.91
CA ASP A 98 -6.18 7.16 15.79
C ASP A 98 -6.69 8.38 15.00
N GLY A 99 -7.66 9.10 15.57
CA GLY A 99 -8.35 10.24 14.97
C GLY A 99 -9.77 9.93 14.51
N GLY A 100 -10.19 10.56 13.41
CA GLY A 100 -11.46 10.33 12.73
C GLY A 100 -11.26 10.40 11.21
N PRO A 101 -12.31 10.22 10.40
CA PRO A 101 -12.18 10.40 8.96
C PRO A 101 -11.59 11.77 8.61
N GLY A 102 -10.51 11.80 7.83
CA GLY A 102 -9.82 13.02 7.43
C GLY A 102 -8.82 13.60 8.43
N VAL A 103 -8.64 12.98 9.60
CA VAL A 103 -7.60 13.38 10.58
C VAL A 103 -6.48 12.34 10.60
N PRO A 104 -5.22 12.73 10.33
CA PRO A 104 -4.11 11.78 10.30
C PRO A 104 -3.68 11.36 11.70
N SER A 105 -3.46 10.05 11.91
CA SER A 105 -3.01 9.50 13.20
C SER A 105 -1.64 10.01 13.66
N THR A 106 -0.84 10.55 12.75
CA THR A 106 0.47 11.14 13.05
C THR A 106 0.38 12.47 13.79
N THR A 107 -0.81 13.07 13.88
CA THR A 107 -1.05 14.26 14.72
C THR A 107 -1.33 13.92 16.18
N SER A 108 -1.58 12.64 16.50
CA SER A 108 -1.77 12.19 17.88
C SER A 108 -0.45 12.16 18.63
N LYS A 109 -0.46 12.62 19.88
CA LYS A 109 0.71 12.62 20.79
C LYS A 109 1.31 11.24 21.09
N PHE A 110 0.62 10.16 20.67
CA PHE A 110 1.02 8.78 20.90
C PHE A 110 1.82 8.17 19.74
N CYS A 111 2.13 8.95 18.70
CA CYS A 111 2.96 8.57 17.56
C CYS A 111 4.12 9.51 17.34
#